data_AF-A0A3P8SVZ8-F1
#
_entry.id   AF-A0A3P8SVZ8-F1
#
_cell.length_a   1.000
_cell.length_b   1.000
_cell.length_c   1.000
_cell.angle_alpha   90.00
_cell.angle_beta   90.00
_cell.angle_gamma   90.00
#
_symmetry.space_group_name_H-M   'P 1'
#
loop_
_entity.id
_entity.type
_entity.pdbx_description
1 polymer ?
#
loop_
_entity_poly.entity_id
_entity_poly.type
_entity_poly.pdbx_seq_one_letter_code
_entity_poly.pdbx_strand_id
1 'polypeptide(L)'
;VSVVGTGSKLWEVPTGRFTSNLSESLQWEPRCQHQRLQDSVRITADIPPRLDGTWVSTCEVRPGPEFLTRSYTFHPSRHFQALQHYYTDSGCEDPAYSLIIRGRIRLRQASWITRGGTEAEHHLSKVGIVVHSLVAKQRLTSRLPLTCVGLRLGGAVPGKLYELYNTRAGRGCLAALGFSMMEMSLVRVETQHHNHGGKVQELFLGDIHTDWTQRTQYRPTGYQQPLQNAMHHIHPCPVCALVYRSSEQRPPVLPHRPAAPLALDGRWVSQRCETRPTVLFLTRDFTFAPDQHAWEGLYRHYSDPACSQPTFSLRASGHYAQGNPSVKLSGASEFVFKVTQVSVTAMDEPTAKLLNSTRRGKCGQAGGWEVGVEQDLTPTDGCTVLGIKLPHKEYELFKTELDHRKHPLLFVGERPTDGSSPDRPTKRPTSFQAPMMLCSGGGTQ
;
A
#
# COMPACT_ATOMS: atom_id res chain seq x y z
N VAL A 1 53.04 2.38 34.33
CA VAL A 1 54.43 2.87 34.52
C VAL A 1 54.71 3.86 33.41
N SER A 2 55.13 5.07 33.78
CA SER A 2 55.02 6.31 32.99
C SER A 2 56.32 6.66 32.25
N VAL A 3 56.25 7.07 30.98
CA VAL A 3 57.05 8.12 30.25
C VAL A 3 56.29 8.40 28.94
N VAL A 4 55.57 9.53 28.75
CA VAL A 4 55.96 10.89 28.29
C VAL A 4 56.54 10.95 26.86
N GLY A 5 55.86 11.66 25.95
CA GLY A 5 56.34 12.03 24.62
C GLY A 5 55.28 12.76 23.79
N THR A 6 55.49 14.06 23.61
CA THR A 6 54.64 15.10 22.99
C THR A 6 54.62 15.11 21.45
N GLY A 7 53.49 15.53 20.86
CA GLY A 7 53.38 15.95 19.44
C GLY A 7 52.05 15.53 18.81
N SER A 8 50.99 16.35 18.81
CA SER A 8 50.67 17.37 17.80
C SER A 8 50.41 16.83 16.37
N LYS A 9 49.26 16.16 16.15
CA LYS A 9 48.21 16.55 15.18
C LYS A 9 47.21 15.39 14.99
N LEU A 10 45.95 15.80 14.91
CA LEU A 10 44.78 15.05 14.47
C LEU A 10 45.07 14.48 13.05
N TRP A 11 44.39 13.40 12.62
CA TRP A 11 44.35 12.80 11.26
C TRP A 11 45.25 11.60 10.84
N GLU A 12 45.90 10.84 11.73
CA GLU A 12 46.55 9.57 11.31
C GLU A 12 45.85 8.33 11.91
N VAL A 13 45.34 7.46 11.02
CA VAL A 13 44.78 6.13 11.38
C VAL A 13 45.86 5.08 11.10
N PRO A 14 46.27 4.24 12.07
CA PRO A 14 47.29 3.22 11.83
C PRO A 14 46.82 2.10 10.89
N THR A 15 47.59 1.85 9.84
CA THR A 15 47.53 0.63 9.02
C THR A 15 48.23 -0.53 9.74
N GLY A 16 47.46 -1.49 10.25
CA GLY A 16 47.97 -2.76 10.77
C GLY A 16 47.40 -3.94 9.98
N ARG A 17 48.27 -4.75 9.39
CA ARG A 17 47.90 -6.00 8.69
C ARG A 17 47.51 -7.07 9.70
N PHE A 18 46.30 -7.61 9.59
CA PHE A 18 45.94 -8.90 10.19
C PHE A 18 45.85 -9.95 9.10
N THR A 19 46.77 -10.91 9.13
CA THR A 19 46.69 -12.16 8.38
C THR A 19 45.92 -13.19 9.20
N SER A 20 44.80 -13.68 8.68
CA SER A 20 44.25 -14.98 9.06
C SER A 20 43.82 -15.72 7.80
N ASN A 21 44.66 -16.65 7.37
CA ASN A 21 44.31 -17.69 6.41
C ASN A 21 43.41 -18.71 7.11
N LEU A 22 42.17 -18.84 6.66
CA LEU A 22 41.42 -20.10 6.66
C LEU A 22 40.42 -20.02 5.50
N SER A 23 40.78 -20.74 4.45
CA SER A 23 39.98 -21.03 3.27
C SER A 23 38.92 -22.06 3.65
N GLU A 24 37.64 -21.73 3.45
CA GLU A 24 36.74 -22.57 2.66
C GLU A 24 35.59 -21.71 2.14
N SER A 25 35.66 -21.44 0.84
CA SER A 25 34.73 -20.63 0.09
C SER A 25 33.40 -21.36 -0.11
N LEU A 26 32.36 -20.88 0.57
CA LEU A 26 30.98 -21.01 0.11
C LEU A 26 30.46 -19.59 -0.11
N GLN A 27 30.71 -19.08 -1.31
CA GLN A 27 30.12 -17.84 -1.82
C GLN A 27 28.60 -18.02 -1.91
N TRP A 28 27.88 -17.60 -0.86
CA TRP A 28 26.45 -17.38 -0.96
C TRP A 28 26.21 -15.96 -1.46
N GLU A 29 25.94 -15.79 -2.75
CA GLU A 29 25.26 -14.59 -3.25
C GLU A 29 23.79 -14.62 -2.78
N PRO A 30 23.30 -13.67 -1.97
CA PRO A 30 21.87 -13.54 -1.71
C PRO A 30 21.32 -12.52 -2.70
N ARG A 31 20.99 -12.97 -3.92
CA ARG A 31 20.13 -12.18 -4.80
C ARG A 31 18.76 -12.12 -4.15
N CYS A 32 18.35 -10.92 -3.78
CA CYS A 32 16.97 -10.56 -3.45
C CYS A 32 16.06 -10.85 -4.66
N GLN A 33 15.69 -12.11 -4.84
CA GLN A 33 14.73 -12.55 -5.84
C GLN A 33 13.44 -12.88 -5.10
N HIS A 34 12.36 -12.20 -5.50
CA HIS A 34 10.97 -12.46 -5.12
C HIS A 34 10.62 -13.96 -5.09
N GLN A 35 11.25 -14.77 -5.96
CA GLN A 35 11.11 -16.22 -6.01
C GLN A 35 11.53 -16.94 -4.71
N ARG A 36 12.63 -16.56 -4.06
CA ARG A 36 13.14 -17.32 -2.89
C ARG A 36 12.29 -17.16 -1.63
N LEU A 37 11.58 -16.04 -1.47
CA LEU A 37 10.61 -15.86 -0.39
C LEU A 37 9.38 -16.77 -0.58
N GLN A 38 8.97 -17.01 -1.83
CA GLN A 38 7.88 -17.94 -2.17
C GLN A 38 8.31 -19.42 -2.12
N ASP A 39 9.58 -19.75 -2.39
CA ASP A 39 10.06 -21.14 -2.38
C ASP A 39 9.92 -21.83 -1.00
N SER A 40 9.81 -21.05 0.09
CA SER A 40 9.61 -21.57 1.45
C SER A 40 8.16 -21.48 1.96
N VAL A 41 7.27 -20.84 1.21
CA VAL A 41 5.89 -20.53 1.63
C VAL A 41 4.94 -20.72 0.46
N ARG A 42 4.11 -21.77 0.54
CA ARG A 42 3.07 -22.00 -0.47
C ARG A 42 1.89 -21.07 -0.23
N ILE A 43 1.57 -20.22 -1.20
CA ILE A 43 0.41 -19.31 -1.15
C ILE A 43 -0.75 -19.91 -1.95
N THR A 44 -1.94 -19.96 -1.36
CA THR A 44 -3.18 -20.42 -1.98
C THR A 44 -4.25 -19.34 -1.90
N ALA A 45 -5.15 -19.29 -2.89
CA ALA A 45 -6.27 -18.36 -2.90
C ALA A 45 -7.48 -18.99 -3.61
N ASP A 46 -8.46 -19.43 -2.82
CA ASP A 46 -9.66 -20.09 -3.33
C ASP A 46 -10.65 -19.08 -3.91
N ILE A 47 -11.40 -19.51 -4.93
CA ILE A 47 -12.43 -18.70 -5.61
C ILE A 47 -13.72 -19.52 -5.71
N PRO A 48 -14.80 -19.18 -4.95
CA PRO A 48 -14.86 -18.11 -3.95
C PRO A 48 -14.12 -18.48 -2.65
N PRO A 49 -13.58 -17.50 -1.89
CA PRO A 49 -12.87 -17.76 -0.64
C PRO A 49 -13.82 -18.06 0.53
N ARG A 50 -13.29 -18.67 1.59
CA ARG A 50 -13.96 -18.75 2.90
C ARG A 50 -13.63 -17.50 3.73
N LEU A 51 -14.65 -16.71 4.07
CA LEU A 51 -14.48 -15.48 4.85
C LEU A 51 -14.63 -15.67 6.37
N ASP A 52 -15.12 -16.82 6.83
CA ASP A 52 -15.47 -17.07 8.23
C ASP A 52 -14.36 -16.66 9.21
N GLY A 53 -14.73 -15.87 10.23
CA GLY A 53 -13.79 -15.40 11.25
C GLY A 53 -13.73 -13.88 11.33
N THR A 54 -12.76 -13.39 12.10
CA THR A 54 -12.52 -11.95 12.29
C THR A 54 -11.21 -11.54 11.65
N TRP A 55 -11.23 -10.45 10.91
CA TRP A 55 -10.12 -9.90 10.15
C TRP A 55 -9.83 -8.50 10.63
N VAL A 56 -8.58 -8.22 11.00
CA VAL A 56 -8.17 -6.97 11.63
C VAL A 56 -7.07 -6.29 10.85
N SER A 57 -7.10 -4.97 10.83
CA SER A 57 -6.02 -4.18 10.24
C SER A 57 -4.95 -3.80 11.26
N THR A 58 -3.89 -3.16 10.77
CA THR A 58 -3.09 -2.23 11.57
C THR A 58 -3.60 -0.79 11.34
N CYS A 59 -2.88 0.24 11.80
CA CYS A 59 -3.26 1.61 11.47
C CYS A 59 -3.11 1.82 9.95
N GLU A 60 -4.20 2.18 9.29
CA GLU A 60 -4.26 2.41 7.86
C GLU A 60 -4.32 3.91 7.58
N VAL A 61 -3.66 4.33 6.49
CA VAL A 61 -3.75 5.67 5.91
C VAL A 61 -4.42 5.56 4.55
N ARG A 62 -5.65 6.05 4.44
CA ARG A 62 -6.44 6.10 3.21
C ARG A 62 -6.33 7.46 2.52
N PRO A 63 -6.60 7.57 1.21
CA PRO A 63 -6.65 8.86 0.53
C PRO A 63 -7.57 9.86 1.23
N GLY A 64 -7.31 11.16 1.15
CA GLY A 64 -8.15 12.18 1.80
C GLY A 64 -7.42 13.18 2.69
N PRO A 65 -6.38 12.84 3.48
CA PRO A 65 -6.11 11.54 4.13
C PRO A 65 -7.20 11.13 5.13
N GLU A 66 -7.33 9.83 5.40
CA GLU A 66 -8.12 9.29 6.52
C GLU A 66 -7.33 8.24 7.29
N PHE A 67 -7.45 8.24 8.61
CA PHE A 67 -6.72 7.33 9.50
C PHE A 67 -7.68 6.39 10.18
N LEU A 68 -7.46 5.09 10.06
CA LEU A 68 -8.40 4.11 10.61
C LEU A 68 -7.79 2.77 10.98
N THR A 69 -8.53 2.05 11.82
CA THR A 69 -8.35 0.61 12.04
C THR A 69 -9.67 -0.10 11.74
N ARG A 70 -9.61 -1.29 11.14
CA ARG A 70 -10.76 -2.10 10.74
C ARG A 70 -10.78 -3.43 11.50
N SER A 71 -11.96 -3.87 11.91
CA SER A 71 -12.21 -5.21 12.48
C SER A 71 -13.50 -5.77 11.92
N TYR A 72 -13.38 -6.71 10.97
CA TYR A 72 -14.50 -7.24 10.21
C TYR A 72 -14.71 -8.72 10.55
N THR A 73 -15.91 -9.05 11.02
CA THR A 73 -16.32 -10.40 11.38
C THR A 73 -17.33 -10.92 10.37
N PHE A 74 -17.05 -12.07 9.76
CA PHE A 74 -17.98 -12.78 8.87
C PHE A 74 -18.43 -14.08 9.52
N HIS A 75 -19.72 -14.36 9.40
CA HIS A 75 -20.33 -15.56 9.94
C HIS A 75 -20.70 -16.54 8.82
N PRO A 76 -20.76 -17.86 9.12
CA PRO A 76 -21.21 -18.87 8.15
C PRO A 76 -22.61 -18.61 7.58
N SER A 77 -23.44 -17.86 8.31
CA SER A 77 -24.77 -17.42 7.89
C SER A 77 -24.76 -16.26 6.88
N ARG A 78 -23.58 -15.88 6.35
CA ARG A 78 -23.35 -14.77 5.42
C ARG A 78 -23.57 -13.38 6.01
N HIS A 79 -23.88 -13.29 7.30
CA HIS A 79 -23.94 -12.02 8.00
C HIS A 79 -22.52 -11.53 8.27
N PHE A 80 -22.34 -10.21 8.25
CA PHE A 80 -21.11 -9.60 8.68
C PHE A 80 -21.39 -8.46 9.67
N GLN A 81 -20.40 -8.23 10.53
CA GLN A 81 -20.25 -7.02 11.32
C GLN A 81 -18.89 -6.42 11.02
N ALA A 82 -18.85 -5.15 10.66
CA ALA A 82 -17.63 -4.40 10.41
C ALA A 82 -17.54 -3.24 11.40
N LEU A 83 -16.41 -3.15 12.10
CA LEU A 83 -16.02 -1.99 12.88
C LEU A 83 -14.95 -1.22 12.11
N GLN A 84 -15.15 0.08 11.94
CA GLN A 84 -14.14 1.01 11.44
C GLN A 84 -13.95 2.10 12.49
N HIS A 85 -12.78 2.17 13.11
CA HIS A 85 -12.43 3.25 14.03
C HIS A 85 -11.61 4.29 13.28
N TYR A 86 -12.06 5.54 13.24
CA TYR A 86 -11.38 6.66 12.61
C TYR A 86 -10.65 7.50 13.66
N TYR A 87 -9.48 8.00 13.30
CA TYR A 87 -8.58 8.75 14.19
C TYR A 87 -8.27 10.13 13.62
N THR A 88 -7.77 11.02 14.48
CA THR A 88 -7.36 12.37 14.07
C THR A 88 -5.91 12.42 13.58
N ASP A 89 -5.13 11.39 13.87
CA ASP A 89 -3.70 11.27 13.60
C ASP A 89 -3.35 9.97 12.85
N SER A 90 -2.20 9.98 12.16
CA SER A 90 -1.71 8.85 11.38
C SER A 90 -1.12 7.69 12.19
N GLY A 91 -1.01 7.84 13.52
CA GLY A 91 -0.57 6.79 14.45
C GLY A 91 -1.72 5.97 15.04
N CYS A 92 -2.96 6.40 14.80
CA CYS A 92 -4.16 5.86 15.43
C CYS A 92 -4.11 5.96 16.97
N GLU A 93 -3.67 7.11 17.49
CA GLU A 93 -3.52 7.40 18.91
C GLU A 93 -4.72 8.16 19.50
N ASP A 94 -5.38 9.00 18.70
CA ASP A 94 -6.51 9.86 19.11
C ASP A 94 -7.79 9.48 18.35
N PRO A 95 -8.66 8.63 18.93
CA PRO A 95 -9.90 8.21 18.30
C PRO A 95 -10.88 9.37 18.08
N ALA A 96 -11.37 9.52 16.84
CA ALA A 96 -12.37 10.49 16.49
C ALA A 96 -13.79 9.92 16.60
N TYR A 97 -14.09 8.89 15.82
CA TYR A 97 -15.38 8.20 15.83
C TYR A 97 -15.26 6.74 15.36
N SER A 98 -16.19 5.90 15.77
CA SER A 98 -16.33 4.52 15.29
C SER A 98 -17.58 4.41 14.42
N LEU A 99 -17.50 3.61 13.36
CA LEU A 99 -18.65 3.09 12.64
C LEU A 99 -18.84 1.61 12.95
N ILE A 100 -20.08 1.23 13.24
CA ILE A 100 -20.52 -0.16 13.31
C ILE A 100 -21.46 -0.44 12.15
N ILE A 101 -21.04 -1.33 11.26
CA ILE A 101 -21.75 -1.69 10.04
C ILE A 101 -22.19 -3.14 10.17
N ARG A 102 -23.46 -3.42 9.89
CA ARG A 102 -23.99 -4.78 9.82
C ARG A 102 -24.66 -5.00 8.48
N GLY A 103 -24.59 -6.22 7.99
CA GLY A 103 -25.17 -6.58 6.72
C GLY A 103 -25.05 -8.05 6.38
N ARG A 104 -25.26 -8.36 5.10
CA ARG A 104 -25.01 -9.65 4.50
C ARG A 104 -24.09 -9.50 3.30
N ILE A 105 -23.23 -10.49 3.07
CA ILE A 105 -22.36 -10.57 1.90
C ILE A 105 -22.61 -11.87 1.15
N ARG A 106 -22.69 -11.81 -0.18
CA ARG A 106 -22.82 -12.96 -1.05
C ARG A 106 -21.69 -12.96 -2.05
N LEU A 107 -20.83 -13.96 -1.94
CA LEU A 107 -19.78 -14.23 -2.91
C LEU A 107 -20.42 -14.73 -4.22
N ARG A 108 -19.90 -14.25 -5.33
CA ARG A 108 -20.38 -14.52 -6.69
C ARG A 108 -19.28 -15.26 -7.47
N GLN A 109 -19.04 -14.85 -8.71
CA GLN A 109 -18.03 -15.39 -9.60
C GLN A 109 -16.63 -14.83 -9.35
N ALA A 110 -15.63 -15.43 -10.01
CA ALA A 110 -14.32 -14.83 -10.21
C ALA A 110 -14.45 -13.45 -10.88
N SER A 111 -13.66 -12.47 -10.45
CA SER A 111 -13.64 -11.16 -11.09
C SER A 111 -12.94 -11.23 -12.45
N TRP A 112 -13.61 -10.70 -13.46
CA TRP A 112 -13.06 -10.57 -14.81
C TRP A 112 -12.12 -9.36 -14.93
N ILE A 113 -12.33 -8.32 -14.11
CA ILE A 113 -11.49 -7.12 -14.06
C ILE A 113 -10.21 -7.41 -13.28
N THR A 114 -10.36 -7.87 -12.04
CA THR A 114 -9.24 -8.13 -11.14
C THR A 114 -9.03 -9.65 -11.02
N ARG A 115 -8.25 -10.22 -11.93
CA ARG A 115 -8.00 -11.68 -11.97
C ARG A 115 -7.52 -12.20 -10.60
N GLY A 116 -7.98 -13.39 -10.22
CA GLY A 116 -7.71 -13.95 -8.88
C GLY A 116 -8.58 -13.37 -7.76
N GLY A 117 -9.40 -12.35 -8.03
CA GLY A 117 -10.42 -11.86 -7.10
C GLY A 117 -11.75 -12.59 -7.23
N THR A 118 -12.59 -12.45 -6.21
CA THR A 118 -13.99 -12.88 -6.21
C THR A 118 -14.89 -11.65 -6.12
N GLU A 119 -15.85 -11.54 -7.04
CA GLU A 119 -16.88 -10.51 -6.97
C GLU A 119 -17.89 -10.85 -5.88
N ALA A 120 -18.39 -9.85 -5.18
CA ALA A 120 -19.37 -10.03 -4.13
C ALA A 120 -20.42 -8.93 -4.13
N GLU A 121 -21.61 -9.29 -3.67
CA GLU A 121 -22.69 -8.34 -3.40
C GLU A 121 -22.86 -8.22 -1.90
N HIS A 122 -23.07 -7.01 -1.42
CA HIS A 122 -23.33 -6.76 -0.01
C HIS A 122 -24.59 -5.91 0.17
N HIS A 123 -25.34 -6.21 1.23
CA HIS A 123 -26.51 -5.46 1.62
C HIS A 123 -26.35 -5.02 3.07
N LEU A 124 -26.44 -3.72 3.30
CA LEU A 124 -26.38 -3.14 4.64
C LEU A 124 -27.73 -3.29 5.33
N SER A 125 -27.71 -3.72 6.59
CA SER A 125 -28.90 -3.77 7.44
C SER A 125 -28.93 -2.62 8.45
N LYS A 126 -27.76 -2.23 8.96
CA LYS A 126 -27.62 -1.16 9.95
C LYS A 126 -26.25 -0.51 9.85
N VAL A 127 -26.21 0.81 10.01
CA VAL A 127 -24.98 1.57 10.24
C VAL A 127 -25.19 2.44 11.48
N GLY A 128 -24.29 2.34 12.44
CA GLY A 128 -24.24 3.20 13.62
C GLY A 128 -22.92 3.94 13.73
N ILE A 129 -22.93 5.05 14.45
CA ILE A 129 -21.76 5.88 14.75
C ILE A 129 -21.63 6.11 16.25
N VAL A 130 -20.41 6.06 16.76
CA VAL A 130 -20.05 6.54 18.10
C VAL A 130 -19.00 7.61 17.94
N VAL A 131 -19.21 8.80 18.50
CA VAL A 131 -18.21 9.88 18.50
C VAL A 131 -17.48 9.85 19.84
N HIS A 132 -16.15 9.97 19.86
CA HIS A 132 -15.37 9.69 21.07
C HIS A 132 -14.96 10.93 21.87
N SER A 133 -15.00 12.11 21.27
CA SER A 133 -14.65 13.36 21.96
C SER A 133 -15.49 14.54 21.50
N LEU A 134 -15.54 15.59 22.32
CA LEU A 134 -16.19 16.85 21.97
C LEU A 134 -15.51 17.52 20.76
N VAL A 135 -14.19 17.42 20.66
CA VAL A 135 -13.41 17.94 19.52
C VAL A 135 -13.77 17.17 18.24
N ALA A 136 -13.83 15.85 18.30
CA ALA A 136 -14.25 15.03 17.16
C ALA A 136 -15.68 15.35 16.73
N LYS A 137 -16.60 15.54 17.68
CA LYS A 137 -17.97 15.96 17.43
C LYS A 137 -18.04 17.30 16.70
N GLN A 138 -17.29 18.31 17.14
CA GLN A 138 -17.26 19.62 16.49
C GLN A 138 -16.74 19.51 15.05
N ARG A 139 -15.61 18.80 14.84
CA ARG A 139 -15.02 18.56 13.52
C ARG A 139 -15.97 17.81 12.58
N LEU A 140 -16.69 16.83 13.10
CA LEU A 140 -17.66 16.05 12.32
C LEU A 140 -18.87 16.89 11.95
N THR A 141 -19.40 17.68 12.89
CA THR A 141 -20.56 18.55 12.67
C THR A 141 -20.25 19.66 11.67
N SER A 142 -19.03 20.22 11.68
CA SER A 142 -18.64 21.27 10.72
C SER A 142 -18.49 20.77 9.28
N ARG A 143 -18.36 19.45 9.07
CA ARG A 143 -18.22 18.84 7.72
C ARG A 143 -19.54 18.34 7.15
N LEU A 144 -20.56 18.14 7.99
CA LEU A 144 -21.82 17.54 7.58
C LEU A 144 -22.85 18.61 7.18
N PRO A 145 -23.62 18.40 6.10
CA PRO A 145 -24.72 19.28 5.72
C PRO A 145 -25.77 19.39 6.82
N LEU A 146 -26.37 20.56 6.99
CA LEU A 146 -27.48 20.80 7.93
C LEU A 146 -28.71 19.92 7.64
N THR A 147 -28.84 19.44 6.40
CA THR A 147 -29.94 18.58 5.91
C THR A 147 -29.83 17.13 6.34
N CYS A 148 -28.79 16.76 7.09
CA CYS A 148 -28.63 15.46 7.72
C CYS A 148 -29.78 15.16 8.70
N VAL A 149 -30.85 14.53 8.22
CA VAL A 149 -32.07 14.24 9.00
C VAL A 149 -31.76 13.22 10.11
N GLY A 150 -32.17 13.52 11.34
CA GLY A 150 -32.14 12.58 12.47
C GLY A 150 -30.80 12.48 13.22
N LEU A 151 -29.69 12.91 12.63
CA LEU A 151 -28.47 13.18 13.40
C LEU A 151 -28.59 14.56 14.04
N ARG A 152 -29.09 14.57 15.27
CA ARG A 152 -28.69 15.59 16.24
C ARG A 152 -27.21 15.40 16.59
N LEU A 153 -26.30 15.38 15.62
CA LEU A 153 -24.86 15.31 15.87
C LEU A 153 -24.41 16.53 16.69
N GLY A 154 -25.07 17.69 16.53
CA GLY A 154 -24.93 18.83 17.45
C GLY A 154 -25.32 18.50 18.90
N GLY A 155 -26.24 17.55 19.13
CA GLY A 155 -26.61 17.01 20.44
C GLY A 155 -26.00 15.63 20.76
N ALA A 156 -25.06 15.13 19.95
CA ALA A 156 -24.42 13.85 20.21
C ALA A 156 -23.61 13.92 21.51
N VAL A 157 -23.75 12.89 22.33
CA VAL A 157 -23.00 12.68 23.56
C VAL A 157 -21.86 11.74 23.22
N PRO A 158 -20.60 12.12 23.52
CA PRO A 158 -19.46 11.23 23.31
C PRO A 158 -19.69 9.84 23.94
N GLY A 159 -19.26 8.79 23.25
CA GLY A 159 -19.41 7.39 23.68
C GLY A 159 -20.80 6.79 23.47
N LYS A 160 -21.82 7.58 23.08
CA LYS A 160 -23.17 7.07 22.78
C LYS A 160 -23.29 6.65 21.32
N LEU A 161 -23.96 5.51 21.08
CA LEU A 161 -24.27 5.01 19.75
C LEU A 161 -25.47 5.73 19.15
N TYR A 162 -25.29 6.25 17.94
CA TYR A 162 -26.33 6.86 17.12
C TYR A 162 -26.50 6.06 15.83
N GLU A 163 -27.74 5.93 15.36
CA GLU A 163 -28.00 5.20 14.13
C GLU A 163 -27.95 6.16 12.93
N LEU A 164 -27.12 5.82 11.94
CA LEU A 164 -26.98 6.57 10.68
C LEU A 164 -27.89 6.02 9.58
N TYR A 165 -28.17 4.72 9.65
CA TYR A 165 -28.96 4.00 8.66
C TYR A 165 -29.56 2.74 9.28
N ASN A 166 -30.81 2.47 8.93
CA ASN A 166 -31.42 1.17 9.04
C ASN A 166 -32.39 0.97 7.86
N THR A 167 -32.81 -0.27 7.60
CA THR A 167 -33.70 -0.62 6.46
C THR A 167 -35.08 0.05 6.49
N ARG A 168 -35.56 0.50 7.65
CA ARG A 168 -36.86 1.16 7.86
C ARG A 168 -36.79 2.69 7.79
N ALA A 169 -35.71 3.30 8.29
CA ALA A 169 -35.57 4.75 8.43
C ALA A 169 -34.84 5.45 7.27
N GLY A 170 -34.16 4.69 6.39
CA GLY A 170 -33.46 5.25 5.24
C GLY A 170 -32.07 5.83 5.56
N ARG A 171 -31.48 6.55 4.60
CA ARG A 171 -30.08 7.04 4.62
C ARG A 171 -30.02 8.50 5.06
N GLY A 172 -29.71 8.78 6.33
CA GLY A 172 -29.66 10.16 6.84
C GLY A 172 -28.40 10.95 6.44
N CYS A 173 -27.21 10.33 6.50
CA CYS A 173 -25.92 11.07 6.36
C CYS A 173 -24.76 10.28 5.74
N LEU A 174 -24.97 9.05 5.28
CA LEU A 174 -23.86 8.18 4.85
C LEU A 174 -23.02 8.82 3.73
N ALA A 175 -23.67 9.42 2.73
CA ALA A 175 -22.98 10.07 1.62
C ALA A 175 -22.11 11.24 2.10
N ALA A 176 -22.63 12.08 3.01
CA ALA A 176 -21.89 13.23 3.55
C ALA A 176 -20.69 12.83 4.43
N LEU A 177 -20.72 11.63 5.02
CA LEU A 177 -19.59 11.04 5.73
C LEU A 177 -18.57 10.38 4.79
N GLY A 178 -18.83 10.34 3.48
CA GLY A 178 -18.01 9.60 2.52
C GLY A 178 -18.09 8.10 2.74
N PHE A 179 -19.12 7.66 3.46
CA PHE A 179 -19.28 6.28 3.84
C PHE A 179 -19.55 5.44 2.60
N SER A 180 -18.70 4.44 2.42
CA SER A 180 -18.81 3.45 1.36
C SER A 180 -18.38 2.10 1.91
N MET A 181 -19.07 1.06 1.48
CA MET A 181 -18.66 -0.34 1.66
C MET A 181 -18.37 -1.00 0.31
N MET A 182 -18.12 -0.21 -0.74
CA MET A 182 -17.81 -0.73 -2.08
C MET A 182 -16.57 -1.64 -2.07
N GLU A 183 -15.65 -1.48 -1.13
CA GLU A 183 -14.52 -2.40 -0.89
C GLU A 183 -14.96 -3.87 -0.69
N MET A 184 -16.20 -4.12 -0.25
CA MET A 184 -16.75 -5.47 -0.10
C MET A 184 -17.20 -6.10 -1.42
N SER A 185 -17.20 -5.37 -2.54
CA SER A 185 -17.60 -5.93 -3.84
C SER A 185 -16.51 -6.74 -4.52
N LEU A 186 -15.28 -6.68 -4.02
CA LEU A 186 -14.13 -7.42 -4.52
C LEU A 186 -13.37 -7.97 -3.33
N VAL A 187 -13.31 -9.30 -3.22
CA VAL A 187 -12.67 -9.98 -2.09
C VAL A 187 -11.71 -11.06 -2.56
N ARG A 188 -10.62 -11.23 -1.81
CA ARG A 188 -9.67 -12.34 -2.00
C ARG A 188 -9.10 -12.72 -0.64
N VAL A 189 -8.97 -14.01 -0.39
CA VAL A 189 -8.27 -14.52 0.79
C VAL A 189 -7.04 -15.26 0.32
N GLU A 190 -5.87 -14.85 0.81
CA GLU A 190 -4.62 -15.56 0.61
C GLU A 190 -4.28 -16.34 1.88
N THR A 191 -3.95 -17.62 1.72
CA THR A 191 -3.44 -18.46 2.81
C THR A 191 -2.00 -18.83 2.52
N GLN A 192 -1.10 -18.38 3.38
CA GLN A 192 0.31 -18.72 3.37
C GLN A 192 0.53 -19.94 4.25
N HIS A 193 1.04 -21.02 3.67
CA HIS A 193 1.37 -22.26 4.36
C HIS A 193 2.88 -22.31 4.62
N HIS A 194 3.27 -22.28 5.90
CA HIS A 194 4.66 -22.42 6.31
C HIS A 194 5.01 -23.88 6.58
N ASN A 195 6.25 -24.28 6.27
CA ASN A 195 6.74 -25.66 6.40
C ASN A 195 6.60 -26.26 7.81
N HIS A 196 6.56 -25.43 8.86
CA HIS A 196 6.40 -25.86 10.24
C HIS A 196 4.92 -25.96 10.71
N GLY A 197 3.96 -26.02 9.78
CA GLY A 197 2.54 -26.19 10.08
C GLY A 197 1.79 -24.90 10.48
N GLY A 198 2.49 -23.77 10.55
CA GLY A 198 1.86 -22.46 10.73
C GLY A 198 1.14 -21.99 9.46
N LYS A 199 -0.01 -21.34 9.61
CA LYS A 199 -0.70 -20.66 8.51
C LYS A 199 -0.97 -19.20 8.83
N VAL A 200 -0.78 -18.35 7.84
CA VAL A 200 -1.13 -16.93 7.88
C VAL A 200 -2.22 -16.70 6.83
N GLN A 201 -3.29 -16.01 7.19
CA GLN A 201 -4.40 -15.71 6.32
C GLN A 201 -4.60 -14.20 6.23
N GLU A 202 -4.70 -13.72 5.01
CA GLU A 202 -4.86 -12.31 4.68
C GLU A 202 -6.13 -12.13 3.84
N LEU A 203 -7.00 -11.22 4.26
CA LEU A 203 -8.20 -10.81 3.53
C LEU A 203 -7.94 -9.49 2.81
N PHE A 204 -7.97 -9.54 1.50
CA PHE A 204 -7.93 -8.39 0.61
C PHE A 204 -9.35 -7.95 0.29
N LEU A 205 -9.60 -6.67 0.48
CA LEU A 205 -10.83 -5.99 0.08
C LEU A 205 -10.49 -4.99 -1.02
N GLY A 206 -11.45 -4.73 -1.89
CA GLY A 206 -11.31 -3.82 -3.01
C GLY A 206 -10.78 -2.45 -2.58
N ASP A 207 -9.95 -1.85 -3.44
CA ASP A 207 -9.48 -0.48 -3.27
C ASP A 207 -10.63 0.54 -3.22
N ILE A 208 -10.31 1.73 -2.70
CA ILE A 208 -11.23 2.85 -2.63
C ILE A 208 -10.73 3.97 -3.53
N HIS A 209 -11.65 4.72 -4.11
CA HIS A 209 -11.27 5.82 -4.97
C HIS A 209 -10.47 6.89 -4.21
N THR A 210 -9.40 7.38 -4.84
CA THR A 210 -8.51 8.41 -4.30
C THR A 210 -9.20 9.77 -4.17
N ASP A 211 -10.04 10.13 -5.14
CA ASP A 211 -11.04 11.21 -4.98
C ASP A 211 -12.22 10.73 -4.13
N TRP A 212 -12.42 11.41 -2.99
CA TRP A 212 -13.48 11.18 -2.04
C TRP A 212 -14.87 11.16 -2.69
N THR A 213 -15.13 12.04 -3.67
CA THR A 213 -16.46 12.24 -4.27
C THR A 213 -16.93 11.05 -5.11
N GLN A 214 -15.98 10.21 -5.53
CA GLN A 214 -16.24 9.05 -6.39
C GLN A 214 -16.45 7.76 -5.60
N ARG A 215 -16.16 7.72 -4.30
CA ARG A 215 -16.08 6.49 -3.50
C ARG A 215 -17.38 5.70 -3.38
N THR A 216 -18.52 6.37 -3.45
CA THR A 216 -19.84 5.73 -3.31
C THR A 216 -20.28 5.00 -4.57
N GLN A 217 -19.69 5.34 -5.72
CA GLN A 217 -20.02 4.77 -7.04
C GLN A 217 -18.85 4.01 -7.67
N TYR A 218 -17.66 4.12 -7.10
CA TYR A 218 -16.46 3.46 -7.60
C TYR A 218 -16.58 1.94 -7.49
N ARG A 219 -16.28 1.26 -8.60
CA ARG A 219 -16.07 -0.19 -8.64
C ARG A 219 -14.58 -0.46 -8.44
N PRO A 220 -14.19 -1.19 -7.37
CA PRO A 220 -12.80 -1.54 -7.13
C PRO A 220 -12.15 -2.27 -8.28
N THR A 221 -10.91 -1.91 -8.58
CA THR A 221 -10.06 -2.60 -9.59
C THR A 221 -8.73 -3.08 -9.01
N GLY A 222 -8.39 -2.64 -7.80
CA GLY A 222 -7.26 -3.11 -7.01
C GLY A 222 -7.69 -3.58 -5.61
N TYR A 223 -6.70 -3.69 -4.72
CA TYR A 223 -6.93 -4.04 -3.32
C TYR A 223 -6.29 -3.02 -2.39
N GLN A 224 -6.91 -2.84 -1.22
CA GLN A 224 -6.29 -2.14 -0.10
C GLN A 224 -5.21 -3.02 0.55
N GLN A 225 -4.49 -2.44 1.52
CA GLN A 225 -3.71 -3.22 2.48
C GLN A 225 -4.57 -4.36 3.07
N PRO A 226 -4.06 -5.60 3.12
CA PRO A 226 -4.83 -6.73 3.58
C PRO A 226 -5.11 -6.66 5.07
N LEU A 227 -6.29 -7.14 5.46
CA LEU A 227 -6.63 -7.46 6.83
C LEU A 227 -6.01 -8.80 7.22
N GLN A 228 -5.50 -8.92 8.44
CA GLN A 228 -4.95 -10.16 9.00
C GLN A 228 -6.06 -10.95 9.69
N ASN A 229 -6.10 -12.27 9.54
CA ASN A 229 -7.01 -13.09 10.32
C ASN A 229 -6.62 -13.06 11.81
N ALA A 230 -7.55 -12.72 12.69
CA ALA A 230 -7.29 -12.59 14.12
C ALA A 230 -6.70 -13.86 14.77
N MET A 231 -7.00 -15.05 14.23
CA MET A 231 -6.49 -16.33 14.72
C MET A 231 -5.32 -16.88 13.90
N HIS A 232 -5.13 -16.40 12.67
CA HIS A 232 -4.14 -16.90 11.71
C HIS A 232 -3.37 -15.74 11.09
N HIS A 233 -2.62 -15.00 11.90
CA HIS A 233 -1.83 -13.84 11.48
C HIS A 233 -0.33 -14.05 11.74
N ILE A 234 0.49 -13.13 11.24
CA ILE A 234 1.93 -13.09 11.51
C ILE A 234 2.17 -12.80 13.00
N HIS A 235 2.79 -13.73 13.72
CA HIS A 235 3.10 -13.56 15.14
C HIS A 235 4.55 -13.12 15.37
N PRO A 236 4.80 -12.24 16.36
CA PRO A 236 3.81 -11.56 17.21
C PRO A 236 3.14 -10.34 16.53
N CYS A 237 1.84 -10.11 16.77
CA CYS A 237 1.14 -8.88 16.36
C CYS A 237 0.34 -8.27 17.54
N PRO A 238 0.97 -7.43 18.39
CA PRO A 238 0.28 -6.79 19.51
C PRO A 238 -0.89 -5.89 19.07
N VAL A 239 -0.73 -5.17 17.95
CA VAL A 239 -1.77 -4.30 17.38
C VAL A 239 -3.01 -5.10 16.98
N CYS A 240 -2.83 -6.29 16.38
CA CYS A 240 -3.93 -7.15 15.97
C CYS A 240 -4.82 -7.53 17.17
N ALA A 241 -4.21 -7.80 18.33
CA ALA A 241 -4.95 -8.11 19.55
C ALA A 241 -5.74 -6.91 20.10
N LEU A 242 -5.18 -5.69 20.02
CA LEU A 242 -5.88 -4.46 20.42
C LEU A 242 -7.09 -4.21 19.51
N VAL A 243 -6.90 -4.30 18.20
CA VAL A 243 -7.98 -4.10 17.21
C VAL A 243 -9.04 -5.18 17.33
N TYR A 244 -8.65 -6.45 17.54
CA TYR A 244 -9.58 -7.55 17.72
C TYR A 244 -10.48 -7.39 18.96
N ARG A 245 -9.93 -6.88 20.07
CA ARG A 245 -10.65 -6.71 21.35
C ARG A 245 -11.46 -5.42 21.44
N SER A 246 -11.39 -4.56 20.43
CA SER A 246 -12.10 -3.29 20.40
C SER A 246 -13.62 -3.46 20.35
N SER A 247 -14.35 -2.41 20.71
CA SER A 247 -15.79 -2.29 20.48
C SER A 247 -16.11 -0.91 19.93
N GLU A 248 -17.33 -0.70 19.44
CA GLU A 248 -17.72 0.58 18.87
C GLU A 248 -17.57 1.76 19.85
N GLN A 249 -17.72 1.53 21.17
CA GLN A 249 -17.47 2.52 22.24
C GLN A 249 -16.02 2.55 22.76
N ARG A 250 -15.23 1.52 22.46
CA ARG A 250 -13.84 1.37 22.94
C ARG A 250 -12.91 1.15 21.74
N PRO A 251 -12.64 2.20 20.96
CA PRO A 251 -11.67 2.14 19.88
C PRO A 251 -10.28 1.81 20.46
N PRO A 252 -9.45 1.05 19.72
CA PRO A 252 -8.10 0.73 20.18
C PRO A 252 -7.21 1.97 20.10
N VAL A 253 -6.56 2.35 21.20
CA VAL A 253 -5.51 3.36 21.19
C VAL A 253 -4.19 2.65 20.94
N LEU A 254 -3.55 2.93 19.80
CA LEU A 254 -2.31 2.25 19.44
C LEU A 254 -1.11 2.89 20.15
N PRO A 255 -0.07 2.11 20.49
CA PRO A 255 1.13 2.65 21.10
C PRO A 255 1.85 3.57 20.12
N HIS A 256 2.33 4.71 20.63
CA HIS A 256 3.12 5.66 19.86
C HIS A 256 4.32 4.97 19.21
N ARG A 257 4.50 5.20 17.91
CA ARG A 257 5.65 4.71 17.15
C ARG A 257 6.48 5.90 16.71
N PRO A 258 7.74 6.02 17.18
CA PRO A 258 8.60 7.10 16.73
C PRO A 258 8.82 6.96 15.22
N ALA A 259 8.76 8.09 14.51
CA ALA A 259 9.04 8.11 13.09
C ALA A 259 10.48 7.66 12.86
N ALA A 260 10.68 6.64 12.02
CA ALA A 260 12.01 6.25 11.61
C ALA A 260 12.59 7.35 10.69
N PRO A 261 13.88 7.71 10.84
CA PRO A 261 14.53 8.59 9.88
C PRO A 261 14.37 8.05 8.46
N LEU A 262 14.07 8.94 7.52
CA LEU A 262 13.97 8.56 6.12
C LEU A 262 15.38 8.25 5.59
N ALA A 263 15.62 6.98 5.28
CA ALA A 263 16.83 6.51 4.62
C ALA A 263 16.40 5.83 3.31
N LEU A 264 16.78 6.42 2.17
CA LEU A 264 16.44 5.88 0.85
C LEU A 264 17.53 4.98 0.28
N ASP A 265 18.75 5.08 0.81
CA ASP A 265 19.91 4.39 0.25
C ASP A 265 19.68 2.89 0.05
N GLY A 266 20.18 2.39 -1.07
CA GLY A 266 20.09 0.99 -1.45
C GLY A 266 18.90 0.63 -2.33
N ARG A 267 18.64 -0.68 -2.38
CA ARG A 267 17.68 -1.31 -3.28
C ARG A 267 16.43 -1.75 -2.52
N TRP A 268 15.26 -1.31 -2.96
CA TRP A 268 13.97 -1.61 -2.37
C TRP A 268 13.15 -2.44 -3.34
N VAL A 269 12.51 -3.51 -2.86
CA VAL A 269 11.71 -4.39 -3.72
C VAL A 269 10.31 -4.61 -3.15
N SER A 270 9.35 -4.87 -4.03
CA SER A 270 8.02 -5.33 -3.63
C SER A 270 8.12 -6.63 -2.84
N GLN A 271 7.38 -6.72 -1.74
CA GLN A 271 7.30 -7.95 -0.93
C GLN A 271 6.48 -9.05 -1.60
N ARG A 272 5.62 -8.69 -2.56
CA ARG A 272 4.70 -9.58 -3.26
C ARG A 272 4.29 -9.00 -4.61
N CYS A 273 3.55 -9.79 -5.37
CA CYS A 273 2.81 -9.32 -6.53
C CYS A 273 1.77 -8.27 -6.12
N GLU A 274 1.88 -7.07 -6.66
CA GLU A 274 0.97 -5.96 -6.35
C GLU A 274 -0.12 -5.86 -7.40
N THR A 275 -1.36 -5.63 -6.99
CA THR A 275 -2.45 -5.27 -7.90
C THR A 275 -2.49 -3.76 -8.08
N ARG A 276 -2.67 -3.28 -9.31
CA ARG A 276 -2.86 -1.86 -9.60
C ARG A 276 -4.15 -1.61 -10.39
N PRO A 277 -4.80 -0.46 -10.19
CA PRO A 277 -5.78 0.02 -11.14
C PRO A 277 -5.15 0.14 -12.53
N THR A 278 -5.87 -0.24 -13.59
CA THR A 278 -5.46 -0.16 -15.01
C THR A 278 -4.32 -1.08 -15.47
N VAL A 279 -3.36 -1.40 -14.60
CA VAL A 279 -2.26 -2.34 -14.81
C VAL A 279 -2.52 -3.54 -13.90
N LEU A 280 -2.91 -4.69 -14.46
CA LEU A 280 -3.43 -5.81 -13.68
C LEU A 280 -2.53 -6.15 -12.47
N PHE A 281 -1.26 -6.47 -12.71
CA PHE A 281 -0.32 -6.86 -11.66
C PHE A 281 1.10 -6.37 -11.95
N LEU A 282 1.85 -6.01 -10.91
CA LEU A 282 3.25 -5.61 -11.04
C LEU A 282 4.12 -5.95 -9.83
N THR A 283 5.43 -5.92 -10.04
CA THR A 283 6.44 -5.79 -8.97
C THR A 283 7.32 -4.57 -9.23
N ARG A 284 7.79 -3.94 -8.15
CA ARG A 284 8.66 -2.75 -8.14
C ARG A 284 10.02 -3.11 -7.57
N ASP A 285 11.04 -2.49 -8.12
CA ASP A 285 12.44 -2.68 -7.76
C ASP A 285 13.15 -1.34 -7.94
N PHE A 286 13.36 -0.61 -6.85
CA PHE A 286 13.87 0.75 -6.85
C PHE A 286 15.26 0.79 -6.27
N THR A 287 16.16 1.53 -6.90
CA THR A 287 17.49 1.82 -6.39
C THR A 287 17.63 3.32 -6.25
N PHE A 288 18.02 3.79 -5.07
CA PHE A 288 18.30 5.20 -4.82
C PHE A 288 19.79 5.39 -4.56
N ALA A 289 20.35 6.45 -5.13
CA ALA A 289 21.71 6.92 -4.87
C ALA A 289 21.63 8.34 -4.28
N PRO A 290 21.55 8.48 -2.94
CA PRO A 290 21.36 9.77 -2.28
C PRO A 290 22.43 10.81 -2.61
N ASP A 291 23.69 10.39 -2.70
CA ASP A 291 24.82 11.30 -3.00
C ASP A 291 24.70 11.97 -4.37
N GLN A 292 24.02 11.32 -5.31
CA GLN A 292 23.81 11.82 -6.67
C GLN A 292 22.41 12.40 -6.88
N HIS A 293 21.56 12.39 -5.84
CA HIS A 293 20.14 12.68 -5.94
C HIS A 293 19.47 11.92 -7.11
N ALA A 294 19.90 10.69 -7.35
CA ALA A 294 19.52 9.90 -8.50
C ALA A 294 18.74 8.65 -8.08
N TRP A 295 17.86 8.19 -8.97
CA TRP A 295 17.07 6.99 -8.74
C TRP A 295 16.90 6.20 -10.04
N GLU A 296 16.75 4.88 -9.89
CA GLU A 296 16.30 3.98 -10.93
C GLU A 296 15.14 3.15 -10.37
N GLY A 297 14.11 2.93 -11.19
CA GLY A 297 13.00 2.06 -10.86
C GLY A 297 12.70 1.09 -11.99
N LEU A 298 12.69 -0.20 -11.66
CA LEU A 298 12.28 -1.28 -12.54
C LEU A 298 10.90 -1.79 -12.13
N TYR A 299 9.95 -1.69 -13.05
CA TYR A 299 8.58 -2.17 -12.90
C TYR A 299 8.38 -3.36 -13.83
N ARG A 300 8.08 -4.52 -13.27
CA ARG A 300 7.74 -5.73 -14.05
C ARG A 300 6.23 -5.91 -14.02
N HIS A 301 5.60 -6.02 -15.17
CA HIS A 301 4.15 -6.12 -15.32
C HIS A 301 3.77 -7.56 -15.67
N TYR A 302 2.63 -8.02 -15.16
CA TYR A 302 2.18 -9.39 -15.27
C TYR A 302 0.69 -9.48 -15.58
N SER A 303 0.30 -10.58 -16.23
CA SER A 303 -1.10 -10.85 -16.58
C SER A 303 -1.87 -11.66 -15.53
N ASP A 304 -1.17 -12.14 -14.51
CA ASP A 304 -1.67 -13.04 -13.47
C ASP A 304 -1.29 -12.57 -12.04
N PRO A 305 -2.13 -12.89 -11.03
CA PRO A 305 -1.94 -12.46 -9.65
C PRO A 305 -0.77 -13.13 -8.93
N ALA A 306 -0.17 -14.17 -9.50
CA ALA A 306 1.04 -14.79 -8.96
C ALA A 306 2.32 -14.15 -9.51
N CYS A 307 2.20 -13.19 -10.43
CA CYS A 307 3.32 -12.57 -11.14
C CYS A 307 4.22 -13.61 -11.83
N SER A 308 3.60 -14.61 -12.48
CA SER A 308 4.27 -15.72 -13.16
C SER A 308 4.37 -15.54 -14.69
N GLN A 309 3.49 -14.74 -15.27
CA GLN A 309 3.38 -14.48 -16.72
C GLN A 309 3.70 -13.01 -17.00
N PRO A 310 4.97 -12.67 -17.26
CA PRO A 310 5.38 -11.30 -17.53
C PRO A 310 4.82 -10.81 -18.88
N THR A 311 4.38 -9.55 -18.94
CA THR A 311 3.85 -8.91 -20.16
C THR A 311 4.83 -7.89 -20.73
N PHE A 312 5.33 -6.97 -19.89
CA PHE A 312 6.42 -6.06 -20.20
C PHE A 312 7.16 -5.60 -18.94
N SER A 313 8.37 -5.08 -19.11
CA SER A 313 9.08 -4.36 -18.06
C SER A 313 9.37 -2.93 -18.47
N LEU A 314 9.39 -2.04 -17.48
CA LEU A 314 9.68 -0.62 -17.62
C LEU A 314 10.82 -0.27 -16.66
N ARG A 315 11.94 0.22 -17.19
CA ARG A 315 13.05 0.78 -16.42
C ARG A 315 13.01 2.29 -16.57
N ALA A 316 12.81 3.01 -15.48
CA ALA A 316 12.78 4.47 -15.43
C ALA A 316 13.93 4.98 -14.57
N SER A 317 14.53 6.11 -14.94
CA SER A 317 15.55 6.75 -14.13
C SER A 317 15.51 8.27 -14.24
N GLY A 318 16.16 8.92 -13.26
CA GLY A 318 16.36 10.35 -13.27
C GLY A 318 16.80 10.86 -11.91
N HIS A 319 16.32 12.04 -11.54
CA HIS A 319 16.74 12.72 -10.31
C HIS A 319 15.56 13.01 -9.39
N TYR A 320 15.84 13.16 -8.10
CA TYR A 320 14.84 13.53 -7.11
C TYR A 320 15.32 14.64 -6.20
N ALA A 321 14.38 15.42 -5.67
CA ALA A 321 14.63 16.39 -4.62
C ALA A 321 13.71 16.11 -3.43
N GLN A 322 14.28 16.05 -2.24
CA GLN A 322 13.53 16.00 -0.99
C GLN A 322 13.01 17.41 -0.68
N GLY A 323 11.72 17.49 -0.37
CA GLY A 323 11.05 18.68 0.12
C GLY A 323 10.86 18.66 1.64
N ASN A 324 9.89 19.44 2.11
CA ASN A 324 9.57 19.52 3.53
C ASN A 324 8.90 18.24 4.06
N PRO A 325 8.90 18.04 5.39
CA PRO A 325 7.98 17.10 6.03
C PRO A 325 6.53 17.36 5.62
N SER A 326 5.75 16.30 5.47
CA SER A 326 4.34 16.42 5.09
C SER A 326 3.52 17.03 6.22
N VAL A 327 2.77 18.08 5.91
CA VAL A 327 1.80 18.68 6.84
C VAL A 327 0.57 17.80 7.07
N LYS A 328 0.33 16.83 6.17
CA LYS A 328 -0.84 15.93 6.21
C LYS A 328 -0.54 14.62 6.92
N LEU A 329 0.71 14.13 6.87
CA LEU A 329 1.10 12.80 7.30
C LEU A 329 2.37 12.84 8.14
N SER A 330 2.22 12.54 9.44
CA SER A 330 3.34 12.55 10.38
C SER A 330 4.40 11.49 10.00
N GLY A 331 5.67 11.90 10.07
CA GLY A 331 6.82 11.07 9.71
C GLY A 331 7.03 10.87 8.20
N ALA A 332 6.18 11.44 7.35
CA ALA A 332 6.35 11.40 5.90
C ALA A 332 7.04 12.65 5.38
N SER A 333 7.77 12.54 4.28
CA SER A 333 8.43 13.64 3.58
C SER A 333 7.96 13.76 2.14
N GLU A 334 7.84 14.98 1.67
CA GLU A 334 7.46 15.26 0.28
C GLU A 334 8.67 15.12 -0.65
N PHE A 335 8.48 14.58 -1.85
CA PHE A 335 9.52 14.46 -2.87
C PHE A 335 9.06 14.98 -4.22
N VAL A 336 10.00 15.42 -5.05
CA VAL A 336 9.75 15.69 -6.47
C VAL A 336 10.73 14.85 -7.27
N PHE A 337 10.19 13.92 -8.04
CA PHE A 337 10.94 13.09 -8.98
C PHE A 337 10.88 13.71 -10.36
N LYS A 338 12.01 13.79 -11.04
CA LYS A 338 12.10 14.09 -12.47
C LYS A 338 12.52 12.82 -13.18
N VAL A 339 11.64 12.30 -14.01
CA VAL A 339 11.93 11.14 -14.86
C VAL A 339 12.49 11.66 -16.17
N THR A 340 13.67 11.19 -16.53
CA THR A 340 14.40 11.67 -17.72
C THR A 340 14.66 10.59 -18.74
N GLN A 341 14.77 9.34 -18.31
CA GLN A 341 15.00 8.20 -19.19
C GLN A 341 14.02 7.09 -18.86
N VAL A 342 13.50 6.44 -19.90
CA VAL A 342 12.69 5.24 -19.75
C VAL A 342 13.03 4.27 -20.87
N SER A 343 13.28 3.02 -20.49
CA SER A 343 13.38 1.91 -21.41
C SER A 343 12.26 0.91 -21.13
N VAL A 344 11.79 0.23 -22.17
CA VAL A 344 10.75 -0.81 -22.07
C VAL A 344 11.20 -2.08 -22.79
N THR A 345 10.84 -3.22 -22.22
CA THR A 345 11.04 -4.54 -22.83
C THR A 345 9.68 -5.22 -22.93
N ALA A 346 9.27 -5.62 -24.14
CA ALA A 346 8.11 -6.48 -24.31
C ALA A 346 8.48 -7.91 -23.90
N MET A 347 7.69 -8.55 -23.03
CA MET A 347 7.98 -9.89 -22.50
C MET A 347 7.07 -10.97 -23.09
N ASP A 348 6.04 -10.57 -23.84
CA ASP A 348 5.16 -11.46 -24.58
C ASP A 348 4.83 -10.94 -26.00
N GLU A 349 4.40 -11.89 -26.85
CA GLU A 349 4.00 -11.62 -28.24
C GLU A 349 2.83 -10.63 -28.36
N PRO A 350 1.74 -10.73 -27.56
CA PRO A 350 0.65 -9.75 -27.60
C PRO A 350 1.12 -8.31 -27.35
N THR A 351 2.02 -8.10 -26.38
CA THR A 351 2.52 -6.77 -26.05
C THR A 351 3.45 -6.25 -27.15
N ALA A 352 4.36 -7.07 -27.68
CA ALA A 352 5.20 -6.67 -28.80
C ALA A 352 4.36 -6.24 -30.03
N LYS A 353 3.31 -7.00 -30.36
CA LYS A 353 2.36 -6.64 -31.43
C LYS A 353 1.61 -5.35 -31.16
N LEU A 354 1.15 -5.13 -29.93
CA LEU A 354 0.52 -3.88 -29.52
C LEU A 354 1.47 -2.69 -29.72
N LEU A 355 2.72 -2.81 -29.29
CA LEU A 355 3.71 -1.73 -29.42
C LEU A 355 4.10 -1.47 -30.87
N ASN A 356 4.19 -2.51 -31.70
CA ASN A 356 4.40 -2.36 -33.15
C ASN A 356 3.24 -1.71 -33.90
N SER A 357 2.03 -1.68 -33.32
CA SER A 357 0.89 -0.96 -33.89
C SER A 357 0.92 0.56 -33.65
N THR A 358 1.88 1.04 -32.86
CA THR A 358 1.98 2.47 -32.55
C THR A 358 2.47 3.30 -33.74
N ARG A 359 2.09 4.58 -33.76
CA ARG A 359 2.55 5.53 -34.80
C ARG A 359 4.06 5.71 -34.71
N ARG A 360 4.70 5.94 -35.87
CA ARG A 360 6.15 6.20 -35.94
C ARG A 360 6.56 7.34 -35.00
N GLY A 361 7.62 7.11 -34.22
CA GLY A 361 8.20 8.11 -33.32
C GLY A 361 7.36 8.43 -32.08
N LYS A 362 6.41 7.56 -31.70
CA LYS A 362 5.54 7.77 -30.51
C LYS A 362 5.70 6.73 -29.40
N CYS A 363 6.55 5.71 -29.61
CA CYS A 363 6.81 4.65 -28.64
C CYS A 363 8.04 3.83 -29.10
N GLY A 364 9.24 4.40 -28.98
CA GLY A 364 10.47 3.75 -29.41
C GLY A 364 10.60 3.64 -30.95
N GLN A 365 11.42 2.70 -31.39
CA GLN A 365 11.66 2.45 -32.81
C GLN A 365 10.44 1.74 -33.44
N ALA A 366 9.83 2.41 -34.41
CA ALA A 366 8.63 1.92 -35.06
C ALA A 366 8.86 0.60 -35.78
N GLY A 367 8.02 -0.40 -35.49
CA GLY A 367 8.13 -1.75 -36.06
C GLY A 367 9.33 -2.56 -35.55
N GLY A 368 10.11 -2.02 -34.61
CA GLY A 368 11.29 -2.68 -34.04
C GLY A 368 11.03 -3.44 -32.73
N TRP A 369 9.78 -3.54 -32.27
CA TRP A 369 9.49 -4.21 -31.00
C TRP A 369 9.59 -5.72 -31.17
N GLU A 370 10.52 -6.32 -30.43
CA GLU A 370 10.75 -7.75 -30.36
C GLU A 370 10.66 -8.22 -28.91
N VAL A 371 10.22 -9.46 -28.71
CA VAL A 371 10.10 -10.05 -27.37
C VAL A 371 11.49 -10.20 -26.76
N GLY A 372 11.66 -9.72 -25.52
CA GLY A 372 12.91 -9.77 -24.76
C GLY A 372 13.93 -8.70 -25.12
N VAL A 373 13.66 -7.86 -26.12
CA VAL A 373 14.56 -6.77 -26.53
C VAL A 373 14.12 -5.45 -25.87
N GLU A 374 15.05 -4.82 -25.16
CA GLU A 374 14.82 -3.52 -24.54
C GLU A 374 14.94 -2.40 -25.59
N GLN A 375 14.03 -1.43 -25.54
CA GLN A 375 14.11 -0.20 -26.32
C GLN A 375 14.04 1.04 -25.44
N ASP A 376 14.86 2.03 -25.77
CA ASP A 376 14.84 3.36 -25.16
C ASP A 376 13.68 4.20 -25.75
N LEU A 377 12.86 4.74 -24.86
CA LEU A 377 11.73 5.63 -25.20
C LEU A 377 12.10 7.11 -25.10
N THR A 378 13.30 7.44 -24.61
CA THR A 378 13.78 8.82 -24.46
C THR A 378 13.78 9.58 -25.79
N PRO A 379 14.23 9.02 -26.93
CA PRO A 379 14.22 9.72 -28.22
C PRO A 379 12.81 10.00 -28.76
N THR A 380 11.78 9.32 -28.24
CA THR A 380 10.38 9.50 -28.66
C THR A 380 9.54 10.26 -27.63
N ASP A 381 10.16 10.90 -26.65
CA ASP A 381 9.50 11.60 -25.55
C ASP A 381 8.49 10.70 -24.79
N GLY A 382 8.79 9.40 -24.68
CA GLY A 382 7.96 8.40 -24.02
C GLY A 382 7.15 7.51 -24.96
N CYS A 383 6.06 6.97 -24.44
CA CYS A 383 5.16 6.05 -25.12
C CYS A 383 3.70 6.24 -24.67
N THR A 384 2.88 6.89 -25.49
CA THR A 384 1.49 7.24 -25.13
C THR A 384 0.60 6.02 -24.89
N VAL A 385 0.81 4.93 -25.62
CA VAL A 385 0.03 3.68 -25.44
C VAL A 385 0.28 3.04 -24.08
N LEU A 386 1.45 3.27 -23.48
CA LEU A 386 1.79 2.84 -22.13
C LEU A 386 1.55 3.94 -21.07
N GLY A 387 0.99 5.10 -21.47
CA GLY A 387 0.80 6.25 -20.59
C GLY A 387 2.09 6.94 -20.14
N ILE A 388 3.20 6.71 -20.83
CA ILE A 388 4.53 7.24 -20.50
C ILE A 388 4.75 8.53 -21.28
N LYS A 389 5.16 9.60 -20.59
CA LYS A 389 5.54 10.88 -21.21
C LYS A 389 6.88 11.33 -20.63
N LEU A 390 7.82 11.71 -21.47
CA LEU A 390 9.12 12.21 -21.04
C LEU A 390 9.42 13.62 -21.53
N PRO A 391 10.27 14.37 -20.80
CA PRO A 391 10.49 14.19 -19.35
C PRO A 391 9.21 14.52 -18.58
N HIS A 392 8.99 13.92 -17.42
CA HIS A 392 7.89 14.31 -16.54
C HIS A 392 8.32 14.45 -15.08
N LYS A 393 7.51 15.18 -14.32
CA LYS A 393 7.68 15.34 -12.88
C LYS A 393 6.60 14.57 -12.15
N GLU A 394 6.98 13.91 -11.07
CA GLU A 394 6.06 13.26 -10.15
C GLU A 394 6.25 13.83 -8.74
N TYR A 395 5.14 14.28 -8.16
CA TYR A 395 5.07 14.78 -6.79
C TYR A 395 4.71 13.60 -5.89
N GLU A 396 5.69 13.12 -5.14
CA GLU A 396 5.58 11.90 -4.37
C GLU A 396 5.62 12.13 -2.86
N LEU A 397 5.27 11.08 -2.13
CA LEU A 397 5.31 11.06 -0.67
C LEU A 397 6.05 9.82 -0.19
N PHE A 398 7.03 9.99 0.70
CA PHE A 398 7.89 8.92 1.17
C PHE A 398 7.87 8.84 2.69
N LYS A 399 7.86 7.62 3.24
CA LYS A 399 7.97 7.34 4.66
C LYS A 399 8.73 6.03 4.88
N THR A 400 9.59 5.99 5.89
CA THR A 400 10.22 4.74 6.34
C THR A 400 9.58 4.30 7.66
N GLU A 401 9.34 3.00 7.81
CA GLU A 401 8.99 2.37 9.08
C GLU A 401 9.78 1.08 9.26
N LEU A 402 9.60 0.43 10.41
CA LEU A 402 10.15 -0.89 10.70
C LEU A 402 9.02 -1.91 10.78
N ASP A 403 9.25 -3.09 10.20
CA ASP A 403 8.36 -4.24 10.39
C ASP A 403 8.49 -4.82 11.82
N HIS A 404 7.70 -5.85 12.11
CA HIS A 404 7.71 -6.56 13.39
C HIS A 404 9.06 -7.23 13.73
N ARG A 405 9.93 -7.46 12.74
CA ARG A 405 11.29 -8.01 12.87
C ARG A 405 12.37 -6.92 12.83
N LYS A 406 11.96 -5.65 12.85
CA LYS A 406 12.84 -4.47 12.73
C LYS A 406 13.53 -4.33 11.37
N HIS A 407 13.00 -4.94 10.31
CA HIS A 407 13.46 -4.66 8.96
C HIS A 407 12.85 -3.35 8.44
N PRO A 408 13.61 -2.55 7.68
CA PRO A 408 13.10 -1.30 7.14
C PRO A 408 12.12 -1.55 5.99
N LEU A 409 11.03 -0.79 6.04
CA LEU A 409 9.97 -0.72 5.04
C LEU A 409 9.91 0.68 4.44
N LEU A 410 9.86 0.75 3.12
CA LEU A 410 9.67 2.00 2.38
C LEU A 410 8.23 2.11 1.88
N PHE A 411 7.55 3.15 2.32
CA PHE A 411 6.22 3.53 1.85
C PHE A 411 6.36 4.66 0.82
N VAL A 412 5.71 4.46 -0.33
CA VAL A 412 5.66 5.40 -1.46
C VAL A 412 4.21 5.80 -1.71
N GLY A 413 3.97 7.04 -2.14
CA GLY A 413 2.64 7.63 -2.26
C GLY A 413 1.69 6.84 -3.15
N GLU A 414 0.44 6.66 -2.73
CA GLU A 414 -0.58 5.92 -3.49
C GLU A 414 -0.83 6.51 -4.89
N ARG A 415 -0.90 5.66 -5.92
CA ARG A 415 -1.19 6.11 -7.28
C ARG A 415 -2.67 6.47 -7.41
N PRO A 416 -3.02 7.52 -8.16
CA PRO A 416 -4.42 7.86 -8.44
C PRO A 416 -5.18 6.68 -9.08
N THR A 417 -6.34 6.36 -8.51
CA THR A 417 -7.23 5.29 -8.98
C THR A 417 -7.83 5.57 -10.36
N ASP A 418 -7.84 6.82 -10.80
CA ASP A 418 -8.27 7.26 -12.13
C ASP A 418 -7.19 7.06 -13.21
N GLY A 419 -6.01 6.54 -12.84
CA GLY A 419 -4.88 6.33 -13.74
C GLY A 419 -4.11 7.62 -14.07
N SER A 420 -4.47 8.76 -13.47
CA SER A 420 -3.73 10.01 -13.67
C SER A 420 -2.38 9.99 -12.93
N SER A 421 -1.46 10.84 -13.36
CA SER A 421 -0.16 11.01 -12.70
C SER A 421 -0.19 12.13 -11.67
N PRO A 422 0.56 12.03 -10.56
CA PRO A 422 0.73 13.10 -9.59
C PRO A 422 1.68 14.19 -10.16
N ASP A 423 1.27 14.84 -11.24
CA ASP A 423 2.08 15.74 -12.07
C ASP A 423 2.22 17.17 -11.52
N ARG A 424 1.56 17.47 -10.41
CA ARG A 424 1.49 18.79 -9.78
C ARG A 424 1.36 18.68 -8.26
N PRO A 425 1.74 19.71 -7.48
CA PRO A 425 1.71 19.65 -6.01
C PRO A 425 0.32 19.30 -5.44
N THR A 426 -0.76 19.81 -6.05
CA THR A 426 -2.13 19.53 -5.59
C THR A 426 -2.58 18.09 -5.81
N LYS A 427 -1.90 17.35 -6.68
CA LYS A 427 -2.12 15.91 -6.92
C LYS A 427 -1.17 15.01 -6.13
N ARG A 428 -0.36 15.57 -5.21
CA ARG A 428 0.53 14.77 -4.37
C ARG A 428 -0.30 13.74 -3.58
N PRO A 429 0.11 12.45 -3.53
CA PRO A 429 -0.58 11.43 -2.76
C PRO A 429 -0.72 11.80 -1.28
N THR A 430 -1.81 11.34 -0.66
CA THR A 430 -2.11 11.55 0.76
C THR A 430 -2.24 10.22 1.52
N SER A 431 -1.71 9.16 0.96
CA SER A 431 -1.75 7.77 1.44
C SER A 431 -0.63 7.01 0.74
N PHE A 432 -0.47 5.73 1.07
CA PHE A 432 0.67 4.95 0.62
C PHE A 432 0.24 3.69 -0.13
N GLN A 433 1.08 3.28 -1.08
CA GLN A 433 1.05 1.97 -1.72
C GLN A 433 1.47 0.88 -0.72
N ALA A 434 1.42 -0.38 -1.15
CA ALA A 434 2.06 -1.46 -0.40
C ALA A 434 3.54 -1.13 -0.11
N PRO A 435 4.07 -1.40 1.10
CA PRO A 435 5.45 -1.07 1.43
C PRO A 435 6.43 -1.98 0.70
N MET A 436 7.59 -1.43 0.38
CA MET A 436 8.74 -2.14 -0.20
C MET A 436 9.73 -2.51 0.90
N MET A 437 10.44 -3.61 0.75
CA MET A 437 11.48 -4.05 1.70
C MET A 437 12.87 -3.70 1.18
N LEU A 438 13.77 -3.30 2.08
CA LEU A 438 15.17 -3.10 1.72
C LEU A 438 15.82 -4.46 1.43
N CYS A 439 16.51 -4.54 0.31
CA CYS A 439 17.33 -5.66 -0.08
C CYS A 439 18.76 -5.42 0.35
N SER A 440 19.27 -6.28 1.23
CA SER A 440 20.68 -6.30 1.61
C SER A 440 21.51 -6.67 0.37
N GLY A 441 22.09 -5.66 -0.28
CA GLY A 441 23.25 -5.88 -1.13
C GLY A 441 24.41 -6.28 -0.22
N GLY A 442 25.10 -7.37 -0.56
CA GLY A 442 26.38 -7.66 0.06
C GLY A 442 27.28 -6.45 -0.20
N GLY A 443 27.58 -5.69 0.85
CA GLY A 443 28.51 -4.57 0.76
C GLY A 443 29.83 -5.10 0.23
N THR A 444 30.32 -4.48 -0.83
CA THR A 444 31.72 -4.55 -1.23
C THR A 444 32.59 -4.18 -0.03
N GLN A 445 33.26 -5.18 0.55
CA GLN A 445 34.46 -4.97 1.35
C GLN A 445 35.67 -4.87 0.43
#